data_AF-A0A847WR11-F1
#
_entry.id   AF-A0A847WR11-F1
#
_cell.length_a   1.000
_cell.length_b   1.000
_cell.length_c   1.000
_cell.angle_alpha   90.00
_cell.angle_beta   90.00
_cell.angle_gamma   90.00
#
_symmetry.space_group_name_H-M   'P 1'
#
loop_
_entity.id
_entity.type
_entity.pdbx_description
1 polymer ?
#
loop_
_entity_poly.entity_id
_entity_poly.type
_entity_poly.pdbx_seq_one_letter_code
_entity_poly.pdbx_strand_id
1 'polypeptide(L)'
;MMKKATIKAIVSILGGLVVFSIAFYIFQSLPRTTEATMTRQDAERIAQDQFQGEVVSVEFDDGRYEVELETEDAQYELEIDAKTGAIVKLEEKRVRCLVQNKS
;
A
#
# COMPACT_ATOMS: atom_id res chain seq x y z
N MET A 1 31.82 24.92 37.31
CA MET A 1 30.91 25.41 36.25
C MET A 1 31.45 24.86 34.93
N MET A 2 30.83 24.01 34.09
CA MET A 2 29.45 23.65 33.74
C MET A 2 29.30 22.11 33.74
N LYS A 3 29.16 21.43 34.89
CA LYS A 3 29.34 19.97 34.96
C LYS A 3 28.06 19.13 35.13
N LYS A 4 26.88 19.76 35.25
CA LYS A 4 25.64 19.05 35.62
C LYS A 4 24.51 19.15 34.57
N ALA A 5 24.60 20.10 33.63
CA ALA A 5 23.59 20.31 32.59
C ALA A 5 23.85 19.51 31.31
N THR A 6 25.12 19.31 30.93
CA THR A 6 25.52 18.54 29.73
C THR A 6 25.32 17.03 29.90
N ILE A 7 25.51 16.49 31.10
CA ILE A 7 25.32 15.05 31.38
C ILE A 7 23.84 14.65 31.28
N LYS A 8 22.91 15.51 31.72
CA LYS A 8 21.47 15.27 31.60
C LYS A 8 21.00 15.26 30.13
N ALA A 9 21.64 16.06 29.25
CA ALA A 9 21.34 16.11 27.83
C ALA A 9 21.93 14.92 27.02
N ILE A 10 23.10 14.39 27.41
CA ILE A 10 23.73 13.25 26.72
C ILE A 10 23.05 11.92 27.10
N VAL A 11 22.64 11.76 28.36
CA VAL A 11 21.89 10.58 28.82
C VAL A 11 20.51 10.47 28.16
N SER A 12 19.85 11.60 27.85
CA SER A 12 18.57 11.58 27.11
C SER A 12 18.73 11.18 25.63
N ILE A 13 19.88 11.44 25.01
CA ILE A 13 20.13 11.10 23.60
C ILE A 13 20.51 9.62 23.44
N LEU A 14 21.30 9.07 24.37
CA LEU A 14 21.72 7.66 24.33
C LEU A 14 20.55 6.68 24.57
N GLY A 15 19.60 7.03 25.43
CA GLY A 15 18.42 6.18 25.68
C GLY A 15 17.48 6.08 24.47
N GLY A 16 17.32 7.18 23.72
CA GLY A 16 16.51 7.20 22.50
C GLY A 16 17.20 6.50 21.33
N LEU A 17 18.53 6.62 21.21
CA LEU A 17 19.29 5.99 20.12
C LEU A 17 19.26 4.46 20.17
N VAL A 18 19.30 3.83 21.35
CA VAL A 18 19.27 2.35 21.42
C VAL A 18 17.91 1.81 20.94
N VAL A 19 16.80 2.42 21.35
CA VAL A 19 15.46 2.00 20.92
C VAL A 19 15.24 2.33 19.44
N PHE A 20 15.71 3.49 18.96
CA PHE A 20 15.65 3.85 17.55
C PHE A 20 16.55 2.94 16.70
N SER A 21 17.73 2.55 17.18
CA SER A 21 18.62 1.61 16.49
C SER A 21 18.04 0.20 16.44
N ILE A 22 17.40 -0.29 17.51
CA ILE A 22 16.73 -1.60 17.49
C ILE A 22 15.51 -1.56 16.57
N ALA A 23 14.68 -0.51 16.66
CA ALA A 23 13.53 -0.32 15.76
C ALA A 23 13.97 -0.12 14.30
N PHE A 24 15.04 0.62 14.06
CA PHE A 24 15.64 0.85 12.74
C PHE A 24 16.32 -0.41 12.21
N TYR A 25 16.92 -1.24 13.07
CA TYR A 25 17.49 -2.53 12.69
C TYR A 25 16.40 -3.54 12.33
N ILE A 26 15.28 -3.56 13.06
CA ILE A 26 14.09 -4.35 12.69
C ILE A 26 13.47 -3.79 11.38
N PHE A 27 13.40 -2.47 11.21
CA PHE A 27 12.90 -1.82 10.00
C PHE A 27 13.81 -2.01 8.77
N GLN A 28 15.13 -2.05 8.96
CA GLN A 28 16.12 -2.31 7.91
C GLN A 28 16.25 -3.81 7.59
N SER A 29 16.00 -4.68 8.57
CA SER A 29 16.03 -6.15 8.40
C SER A 29 14.71 -6.73 7.89
N LEU A 30 13.68 -5.92 7.66
CA LEU A 30 12.58 -6.33 6.78
C LEU A 30 13.18 -6.48 5.38
N PRO A 31 13.23 -7.69 4.80
CA PRO A 31 13.70 -7.83 3.43
C PRO A 31 12.80 -6.96 2.55
N ARG A 32 13.37 -5.90 1.96
CA ARG A 32 12.79 -5.25 0.78
C ARG A 32 13.03 -6.16 -0.43
N THR A 33 12.58 -7.41 -0.33
CA THR A 33 12.52 -8.31 -1.46
C THR A 33 11.33 -7.87 -2.27
N THR A 34 11.57 -7.07 -3.30
CA THR A 34 10.61 -6.86 -4.38
C THR A 34 10.53 -8.14 -5.22
N GLU A 35 10.30 -9.26 -4.55
CA GLU A 35 9.95 -10.53 -5.15
C GLU A 35 8.44 -10.58 -5.01
N ALA A 36 7.75 -10.21 -6.09
CA ALA A 36 6.31 -10.43 -6.20
C ALA A 36 6.06 -11.90 -5.86
N THR A 37 5.51 -12.16 -4.67
CA THR A 37 5.22 -13.51 -4.20
C THR A 37 3.93 -14.00 -4.84
N MET A 38 3.05 -13.07 -5.17
CA MET A 38 1.83 -13.30 -5.93
C MET A 38 2.03 -13.04 -7.42
N THR A 39 1.30 -13.76 -8.26
CA THR A 39 1.29 -13.53 -9.70
C THR A 39 0.21 -12.51 -10.08
N ARG A 40 0.31 -11.93 -11.29
CA ARG A 40 -0.76 -11.07 -11.85
C ARG A 40 -2.12 -11.77 -11.82
N GLN A 41 -2.14 -13.06 -12.15
CA GLN A 41 -3.36 -13.85 -12.21
C GLN A 41 -3.99 -14.06 -10.82
N ASP A 42 -3.19 -14.10 -9.76
CA ASP A 42 -3.72 -14.14 -8.40
C ASP A 42 -4.33 -12.79 -8.00
N ALA A 43 -3.71 -11.67 -8.41
CA ALA A 43 -4.26 -10.33 -8.18
C ALA A 43 -5.60 -10.12 -8.90
N GLU A 44 -5.71 -10.58 -10.16
CA GLU A 44 -6.96 -10.59 -10.93
C GLU A 44 -8.07 -11.35 -10.18
N ARG A 45 -7.75 -12.55 -9.68
CA ARG A 45 -8.72 -13.37 -8.95
C ARG A 45 -9.19 -12.69 -7.66
N ILE A 46 -8.28 -12.10 -6.89
CA ILE A 46 -8.64 -11.36 -5.67
C ILE A 46 -9.59 -10.21 -6.01
N ALA A 47 -9.28 -9.47 -7.08
CA ALA A 47 -10.08 -8.33 -7.49
C ALA A 47 -11.48 -8.76 -8.00
N GLN A 48 -11.55 -9.83 -8.79
CA GLN A 48 -12.80 -10.44 -9.27
C GLN A 48 -13.64 -11.07 -8.14
N ASP A 49 -13.00 -11.62 -7.10
CA ASP A 49 -13.68 -12.15 -5.92
C ASP A 49 -14.35 -11.02 -5.10
N GLN A 50 -13.81 -9.80 -5.15
CA GLN A 50 -14.41 -8.62 -4.50
C GLN A 50 -15.54 -8.01 -5.34
N PHE A 51 -15.32 -7.85 -6.64
CA PHE A 51 -16.25 -7.18 -7.55
C PHE A 51 -16.53 -8.05 -8.77
N GLN A 52 -17.81 -8.29 -9.04
CA GLN A 52 -18.27 -8.90 -10.28
C GLN A 52 -18.15 -7.87 -11.42
N GLY A 53 -16.94 -7.74 -11.97
CA GLY A 53 -16.62 -6.85 -13.09
C GLY A 53 -15.62 -7.49 -14.05
N GLU A 54 -15.44 -6.87 -15.21
CA GLU A 54 -14.43 -7.28 -16.18
C GLU A 54 -13.11 -6.60 -15.84
N VAL A 55 -12.03 -7.38 -15.72
CA VAL A 55 -10.69 -6.81 -15.51
C VAL A 55 -10.23 -6.18 -16.81
N VAL A 56 -10.05 -4.86 -16.81
CA VAL A 56 -9.62 -4.08 -17.97
C VAL A 56 -8.10 -4.02 -18.05
N SER A 57 -7.44 -3.87 -16.90
CA SER A 57 -5.98 -3.74 -16.84
C SER A 57 -5.41 -4.28 -15.54
N VAL A 58 -4.19 -4.80 -15.63
CA VAL A 58 -3.40 -5.27 -14.48
C VAL A 58 -1.96 -4.83 -14.65
N GLU A 59 -1.56 -3.86 -13.83
CA GLU A 59 -0.21 -3.34 -13.82
C GLU A 59 0.51 -3.72 -12.53
N PHE A 60 1.83 -3.82 -12.60
CA PHE A 60 2.67 -4.09 -11.43
C PHE A 60 3.67 -2.97 -11.28
N ASP A 61 3.53 -2.20 -10.21
CA ASP A 61 4.43 -1.10 -9.89
C ASP A 61 4.79 -1.10 -8.40
N ASP A 62 6.07 -0.83 -8.12
CA ASP A 62 6.67 -0.75 -6.77
C ASP A 62 6.22 -1.85 -5.77
N GLY A 63 6.05 -3.10 -6.23
CA GLY A 63 5.63 -4.21 -5.37
C GLY A 63 4.11 -4.28 -5.12
N ARG A 64 3.30 -3.57 -5.89
CA ARG A 64 1.84 -3.58 -5.85
C ARG A 64 1.28 -3.95 -7.22
N TYR A 65 0.17 -4.66 -7.20
CA TYR A 65 -0.66 -4.88 -8.37
C TYR A 65 -1.78 -3.86 -8.39
N GLU A 66 -1.88 -3.10 -9.46
CA GLU A 66 -3.01 -2.22 -9.73
C GLU A 66 -3.94 -2.97 -10.69
N VAL A 67 -5.17 -3.21 -10.23
CA VAL A 67 -6.19 -3.92 -11.00
C VAL A 67 -7.36 -2.98 -11.24
N GLU A 68 -7.62 -2.70 -12.50
CA GLU A 68 -8.80 -1.96 -12.94
C GLU A 68 -9.90 -2.94 -13.34
N LEU A 69 -11.06 -2.82 -12.71
CA LEU A 69 -12.28 -3.50 -13.11
C LEU A 69 -13.30 -2.51 -13.64
N GLU A 70 -13.99 -2.90 -14.70
CA GLU A 70 -15.12 -2.16 -15.23
C GLU A 70 -16.40 -2.97 -15.06
N THR A 71 -17.44 -2.28 -14.63
CA THR A 71 -18.82 -2.77 -14.55
C THR A 71 -19.71 -1.85 -15.38
N GLU A 72 -20.96 -2.24 -15.62
CA GLU A 72 -21.90 -1.44 -16.44
C GLU A 72 -22.11 -0.01 -15.90
N ASP A 73 -21.97 0.20 -14.57
CA ASP A 73 -22.27 1.46 -13.90
C ASP A 73 -21.05 2.16 -13.28
N ALA A 74 -19.93 1.45 -13.09
CA ALA A 74 -18.76 1.94 -12.35
C ALA A 74 -17.45 1.26 -12.76
N GLN A 75 -16.36 2.00 -12.65
CA GLN A 75 -14.99 1.49 -12.70
C GLN A 75 -14.46 1.40 -11.26
N TYR A 76 -13.76 0.31 -10.97
CA TYR A 76 -13.13 0.04 -9.69
C TYR A 76 -11.63 -0.10 -9.89
N GLU A 77 -10.86 0.61 -9.09
CA GLU A 77 -9.40 0.57 -9.10
C GLU A 77 -8.94 -0.01 -7.77
N LEU A 78 -8.27 -1.15 -7.81
CA LEU A 78 -7.76 -1.85 -6.64
C LEU A 78 -6.24 -1.88 -6.67
N GLU A 79 -5.62 -1.38 -5.61
CA GLU A 79 -4.20 -1.62 -5.36
C GLU A 79 -4.04 -2.76 -4.36
N ILE A 80 -3.33 -3.82 -4.78
CA ILE A 80 -3.10 -5.04 -4.01
C ILE A 80 -1.60 -5.16 -3.74
N ASP A 81 -1.21 -5.33 -2.49
CA ASP A 81 0.18 -5.57 -2.12
C ASP A 81 0.64 -6.95 -2.60
N ALA A 82 1.65 -7.02 -3.48
CA ALA A 82 2.07 -8.25 -4.14
C ALA A 82 2.80 -9.26 -3.22
N LYS A 83 3.11 -8.86 -1.99
CA LYS A 83 3.75 -9.73 -0.99
C LYS A 83 2.73 -10.37 -0.07
N THR A 84 1.70 -9.62 0.30
CA THR A 84 0.70 -10.04 1.30
C THR A 84 -0.66 -10.39 0.71
N GLY A 85 -0.96 -9.93 -0.51
CA GLY A 85 -2.29 -10.04 -1.13
C GLY A 85 -3.32 -9.10 -0.50
N ALA A 86 -2.88 -8.16 0.36
CA ALA A 86 -3.78 -7.22 1.01
C ALA A 86 -4.17 -6.10 0.04
N ILE A 87 -5.48 -5.79 -0.03
CA ILE A 87 -5.97 -4.60 -0.73
C ILE A 87 -5.58 -3.39 0.12
N VAL A 88 -4.66 -2.59 -0.39
CA VAL A 88 -4.15 -1.38 0.29
C VAL A 88 -4.98 -0.15 -0.07
N LYS A 89 -5.68 -0.20 -1.20
CA LYS A 89 -6.48 0.90 -1.72
C LYS A 89 -7.59 0.37 -2.62
N LEU A 90 -8.75 1.01 -2.54
CA LEU A 90 -9.92 0.76 -3.37
C LEU A 90 -10.52 2.12 -3.73
N GLU A 91 -10.63 2.42 -5.02
CA GLU A 91 -11.33 3.59 -5.53
C GLU A 91 -12.48 3.17 -6.46
N GLU A 92 -13.67 3.72 -6.22
CA GLU A 92 -14.81 3.59 -7.12
C GLU A 92 -14.97 4.87 -7.94
N LYS A 93 -14.82 4.76 -9.25
CA LYS A 93 -15.14 5.81 -10.21
C LYS A 93 -16.45 5.44 -10.88
N ARG A 94 -17.57 6.00 -10.41
CA ARG A 94 -18.87 5.83 -11.08
C ARG A 94 -18.77 6.33 -12.51
N VAL A 95 -18.98 5.44 -13.47
CA VAL A 95 -19.12 5.80 -14.88
C VAL A 95 -20.46 6.45 -14.98
N ARG A 96 -20.47 7.77 -14.81
CA ARG A 96 -21.66 8.55 -15.06
C ARG A 96 -21.86 8.51 -16.56
N CYS A 97 -22.61 7.53 -17.04
CA CYS A 97 -23.35 7.68 -18.28
C CYS A 97 -24.10 9.00 -18.12
N LEU A 98 -23.58 10.06 -18.75
CA LEU A 98 -24.19 11.38 -18.77
C LEU A 98 -25.46 11.25 -19.61
N VAL A 99 -26.50 10.66 -19.03
CA VAL A 99 -27.87 11.07 -19.31
C VAL A 99 -27.98 12.48 -18.76
N GLN A 100 -27.41 13.43 -19.49
CA GLN A 100 -27.76 14.84 -19.42
C GLN A 100 -29.20 14.96 -19.95
N ASN A 101 -30.16 14.39 -19.23
CA ASN A 101 -31.57 14.71 -19.37
C ASN A 101 -31.91 15.71 -18.27
N LYS A 102 -31.43 16.95 -18.44
CA LYS A 102 -32.01 18.10 -17.76
C LYS A 102 -33.14 18.60 -18.66
N SER A 103 -34.37 18.22 -18.28
CA SER A 103 -35.58 18.90 -18.71
C SER A 103 -35.64 20.31 -18.13
#